data_AF-A0A819SPX9-F1
#
_entry.id   AF-A0A819SPX9-F1
#
_cell.length_a   1.000
_cell.length_b   1.000
_cell.length_c   1.000
_cell.angle_alpha   90.00
_cell.angle_beta   90.00
_cell.angle_gamma   90.00
#
_symmetry.space_group_name_H-M   'P 1'
#
loop_
_entity.id
_entity.type
_entity.pdbx_description
1 polymer ?
#
loop_
_entity_poly.entity_id
_entity_poly.type
_entity_poly.pdbx_seq_one_letter_code
_entity_poly.pdbx_strand_id
1 'polypeptide(L)'
;LFESLVEFGFDPVSLFKDISDGIISAQLHFIAIRWIPDAHTQNVAYLFDMKQKQFSGILLKDSECEKNKIIRGGKLASSILYSQSPVAQTRSESNVRTVISTLYFHHTIYTKHIEPLACLLHNKYQIPIVDIQAIVHNSLNAWLKANSNMDMHNKIDLTGRYYERNLACKTLQIGQPPYYRLLLNHKLLPSVH
;
A
#
# COMPACT_ATOMS: atom_id res chain seq x y z
N LEU A 1 -17.42 10.31 1.39
CA LEU A 1 -17.85 8.92 1.08
C LEU A 1 -17.91 8.07 2.33
N PHE A 2 -16.81 7.80 3.03
CA PHE A 2 -16.81 6.96 4.24
C PHE A 2 -17.84 7.42 5.28
N GLU A 3 -17.81 8.71 5.66
CA GLU A 3 -18.78 9.28 6.60
C GLU A 3 -20.22 9.14 6.10
N SER A 4 -20.45 9.36 4.82
CA SER A 4 -21.77 9.20 4.18
C SER A 4 -22.27 7.75 4.26
N LEU A 5 -21.39 6.75 4.19
CA LEU A 5 -21.76 5.34 4.37
C LEU A 5 -22.10 5.06 5.84
N VAL A 6 -21.33 5.62 6.78
CA VAL A 6 -21.64 5.49 8.22
C VAL A 6 -22.99 6.14 8.55
N GLU A 7 -23.27 7.34 8.02
CA GLU A 7 -24.58 8.00 8.12
C GLU A 7 -25.70 7.16 7.49
N PHE A 8 -25.40 6.41 6.45
CA PHE A 8 -26.34 5.47 5.82
C PHE A 8 -26.51 4.16 6.61
N GLY A 9 -25.84 4.01 7.75
CA GLY A 9 -26.02 2.90 8.70
C GLY A 9 -24.96 1.81 8.63
N PHE A 10 -23.82 2.03 7.98
CA PHE A 10 -22.67 1.12 8.08
C PHE A 10 -21.96 1.30 9.42
N ASP A 11 -21.52 0.20 10.04
CA ASP A 11 -20.66 0.27 11.21
C ASP A 11 -19.27 0.78 10.81
N PRO A 12 -18.73 1.86 11.43
CA PRO A 12 -17.48 2.46 11.00
C PRO A 12 -16.27 1.53 11.19
N VAL A 13 -16.26 0.68 12.22
CA VAL A 13 -15.14 -0.21 12.52
C VAL A 13 -15.11 -1.37 11.52
N SER A 14 -16.25 -2.00 11.28
CA SER A 14 -16.42 -3.04 10.26
C SER A 14 -16.12 -2.51 8.86
N LEU A 15 -16.64 -1.32 8.53
CA LEU A 15 -16.40 -0.69 7.22
C LEU A 15 -14.91 -0.43 7.00
N PHE A 16 -14.20 0.07 8.01
CA PHE A 16 -12.76 0.28 7.93
C PHE A 16 -11.98 -1.02 7.79
N LYS A 17 -12.38 -2.06 8.54
CA LYS A 17 -11.79 -3.39 8.42
C LYS A 17 -11.97 -3.94 7.00
N ASP A 18 -13.17 -3.88 6.44
CA ASP A 18 -13.46 -4.42 5.11
C ASP A 18 -12.68 -3.69 4.02
N ILE A 19 -12.59 -2.35 4.12
CA ILE A 19 -11.76 -1.54 3.21
C ILE A 19 -10.29 -1.93 3.33
N SER A 20 -9.78 -2.07 4.56
CA SER A 20 -8.38 -2.44 4.84
C SER A 20 -8.05 -3.82 4.28
N ASP A 21 -8.89 -4.81 4.58
CA ASP A 21 -8.78 -6.18 4.04
C ASP A 21 -8.78 -6.16 2.52
N GLY A 22 -9.74 -5.45 1.91
CA GLY A 22 -9.89 -5.35 0.46
C GLY A 22 -8.66 -4.75 -0.22
N ILE A 23 -8.21 -3.56 0.22
CA ILE A 23 -7.14 -2.83 -0.47
C ILE A 23 -5.77 -3.47 -0.25
N ILE A 24 -5.49 -3.96 0.95
CA ILE A 24 -4.26 -4.69 1.27
C ILE A 24 -4.21 -5.98 0.47
N SER A 25 -5.29 -6.77 0.51
CA SER A 25 -5.36 -8.04 -0.22
C SER A 25 -5.18 -7.85 -1.72
N ALA A 26 -5.89 -6.87 -2.31
CA ALA A 26 -5.78 -6.59 -3.75
C ALA A 26 -4.34 -6.25 -4.14
N GLN A 27 -3.68 -5.33 -3.42
CA GLN A 27 -2.31 -4.95 -3.76
C GLN A 27 -1.29 -6.06 -3.55
N LEU A 28 -1.41 -6.84 -2.47
CA LEU A 28 -0.48 -7.94 -2.23
C LEU A 28 -0.62 -9.01 -3.31
N HIS A 29 -1.84 -9.32 -3.77
CA HIS A 29 -2.04 -10.19 -4.92
C HIS A 29 -1.37 -9.65 -6.18
N PHE A 30 -1.53 -8.36 -6.50
CA PHE A 30 -0.87 -7.76 -7.67
C PHE A 30 0.66 -7.83 -7.55
N ILE A 31 1.21 -7.43 -6.41
CA ILE A 31 2.65 -7.51 -6.15
C ILE A 31 3.15 -8.96 -6.24
N ALA A 32 2.39 -9.93 -5.74
CA ALA A 32 2.73 -11.34 -5.81
C ALA A 32 2.88 -11.83 -7.26
N ILE A 33 2.05 -11.34 -8.19
CA ILE A 33 2.15 -11.61 -9.63
C ILE A 33 3.05 -10.60 -10.38
N ARG A 34 3.78 -9.75 -9.65
CA ARG A 34 4.66 -8.70 -10.18
C ARG A 34 3.95 -7.65 -11.05
N TRP A 35 2.68 -7.40 -10.75
CA TRP A 35 1.90 -6.30 -11.27
C TRP A 35 1.81 -5.19 -10.21
N ILE A 36 2.08 -3.95 -10.60
CA ILE A 36 1.92 -2.78 -9.71
C ILE A 36 1.00 -1.77 -10.39
N PRO A 37 -0.32 -1.85 -10.15
CA PRO A 37 -1.26 -0.85 -10.63
C PRO A 37 -1.11 0.45 -9.85
N ASP A 38 -1.45 1.58 -10.46
CA ASP A 38 -1.50 2.87 -9.76
C ASP A 38 -2.83 3.00 -9.00
N ALA A 39 -2.86 2.42 -7.80
CA ALA A 39 -4.08 2.28 -7.01
C ALA A 39 -4.33 3.42 -6.02
N HIS A 40 -4.00 4.67 -6.37
CA HIS A 40 -4.29 5.81 -5.48
C HIS A 40 -5.80 6.01 -5.29
N THR A 41 -6.21 6.83 -4.33
CA THR A 41 -7.64 7.04 -3.97
C THR A 41 -8.55 7.34 -5.15
N GLN A 42 -8.07 8.11 -6.13
CA GLN A 42 -8.86 8.39 -7.33
C GLN A 42 -9.00 7.20 -8.29
N ASN A 43 -8.12 6.20 -8.28
CA ASN A 43 -8.08 5.05 -9.21
C ASN A 43 -8.68 3.77 -8.62
N VAL A 44 -9.23 3.86 -7.42
CA VAL A 44 -9.88 2.76 -6.71
C VAL A 44 -11.33 3.14 -6.49
N ALA A 45 -12.25 2.30 -6.95
CA ALA A 45 -13.66 2.39 -6.61
C ALA A 45 -14.03 1.27 -5.64
N TYR A 46 -14.52 1.65 -4.47
CA TYR A 46 -15.03 0.70 -3.48
C TYR A 46 -16.50 0.40 -3.77
N LEU A 47 -16.84 -0.88 -3.82
CA LEU A 47 -18.19 -1.38 -4.07
C LEU A 47 -18.86 -1.75 -2.77
N PHE A 48 -20.11 -1.32 -2.59
CA PHE A 48 -20.91 -1.58 -1.41
C PHE A 48 -22.30 -2.07 -1.79
N ASP A 49 -22.76 -3.12 -1.14
CA ASP A 49 -24.17 -3.49 -1.14
C ASP A 49 -24.90 -2.60 -0.11
N MET A 50 -25.64 -1.63 -0.63
CA MET A 50 -26.37 -0.66 0.17
C MET A 50 -27.57 -1.25 0.90
N LYS A 51 -28.11 -2.40 0.45
CA LYS A 51 -29.21 -3.11 1.10
C LYS A 51 -28.69 -3.96 2.25
N GLN A 52 -27.63 -4.72 2.00
CA GLN A 52 -27.03 -5.61 3.01
C GLN A 52 -26.07 -4.88 3.96
N LYS A 53 -25.71 -3.62 3.65
CA LYS A 53 -24.72 -2.81 4.39
C LYS A 53 -23.36 -3.48 4.44
N GLN A 54 -22.95 -4.06 3.31
CA GLN A 54 -21.73 -4.84 3.22
C GLN A 54 -20.80 -4.30 2.16
N PHE A 55 -19.51 -4.49 2.40
CA PHE A 55 -18.49 -4.28 1.39
C PHE A 55 -18.51 -5.44 0.38
N SER A 56 -18.59 -5.11 -0.90
CA SER A 56 -18.67 -6.11 -1.98
C SER A 56 -17.34 -6.30 -2.72
N GLY A 57 -16.43 -5.33 -2.65
CA GLY A 57 -15.11 -5.44 -3.27
C GLY A 57 -14.56 -4.13 -3.81
N ILE A 58 -13.55 -4.25 -4.65
CA ILE A 58 -12.79 -3.14 -5.22
C ILE A 58 -12.71 -3.26 -6.72
N LEU A 59 -12.91 -2.16 -7.42
CA LEU A 59 -12.55 -2.00 -8.83
C LEU A 59 -11.36 -1.06 -8.96
N LEU A 60 -10.35 -1.49 -9.71
CA LEU A 60 -9.31 -0.63 -10.20
C LEU A 60 -9.71 -0.02 -11.53
N LYS A 61 -9.40 1.25 -11.70
CA LYS A 61 -9.64 2.01 -12.93
C LYS A 61 -8.38 2.77 -13.29
N ASP A 62 -8.32 3.21 -14.54
CA ASP A 62 -7.19 3.90 -15.15
C ASP A 62 -5.90 3.05 -15.21
N SER A 63 -5.74 2.36 -16.35
CA SER A 63 -4.58 1.52 -16.64
C SER A 63 -3.40 2.30 -17.26
N GLU A 64 -3.53 3.62 -17.46
CA GLU A 64 -2.52 4.41 -18.18
C GLU A 64 -1.20 4.52 -17.40
N CYS A 65 -1.29 4.53 -16.06
CA CYS A 65 -0.17 4.68 -15.14
C CYS A 65 0.40 3.34 -14.62
N GLU A 66 0.04 2.20 -15.20
CA GLU A 66 0.56 0.89 -14.77
C GLU A 66 2.09 0.83 -14.83
N LYS A 67 2.72 0.57 -13.67
CA LYS A 67 4.17 0.59 -13.53
C LYS A 67 4.84 -0.67 -14.09
N ASN A 68 4.08 -1.59 -14.69
CA ASN A 68 4.59 -2.75 -15.41
C ASN A 68 5.61 -2.39 -16.50
N LYS A 69 5.40 -1.27 -17.22
CA LYS A 69 6.33 -0.79 -18.24
C LYS A 69 7.67 -0.34 -17.66
N ILE A 70 7.67 0.12 -16.41
CA ILE A 70 8.87 0.57 -15.69
C ILE A 70 9.77 -0.63 -15.31
N ILE A 71 9.16 -1.78 -15.02
CA ILE A 71 9.85 -3.00 -14.61
C ILE A 71 10.33 -3.83 -15.81
N ARG A 72 9.61 -3.83 -16.94
CA ARG A 72 10.05 -4.50 -18.19
C ARG A 72 11.07 -3.71 -19.01
N GLY A 73 11.09 -2.38 -18.87
CA GLY A 73 11.91 -1.49 -19.73
C GLY A 73 13.18 -0.95 -19.10
N GLY A 74 13.54 -1.36 -17.87
CA GLY A 74 14.79 -0.97 -17.22
C GLY A 74 14.94 0.53 -16.88
N LYS A 75 14.05 1.45 -17.29
CA LYS A 75 14.31 2.91 -17.20
C LYS A 75 14.35 3.49 -15.78
N LEU A 76 13.61 2.97 -14.79
CA LEU A 76 13.80 3.38 -13.39
C LEU A 76 14.96 2.62 -12.74
N ALA A 77 15.10 1.33 -13.07
CA ALA A 77 16.21 0.53 -12.60
C ALA A 77 17.54 1.19 -13.01
N SER A 78 17.70 1.59 -14.27
CA SER A 78 18.87 2.30 -14.75
C SER A 78 19.13 3.61 -13.99
N SER A 79 18.10 4.38 -13.62
CA SER A 79 18.29 5.62 -12.83
C SER A 79 18.70 5.38 -11.37
N ILE A 80 18.38 4.21 -10.79
CA ILE A 80 18.77 3.83 -9.43
C ILE A 80 20.11 3.04 -9.43
N LEU A 81 20.50 2.46 -10.56
CA LEU A 81 21.59 1.47 -10.68
C LEU A 81 22.86 1.98 -11.39
N TYR A 82 23.05 3.30 -11.54
CA TYR A 82 24.14 3.89 -12.35
C TYR A 82 25.59 3.61 -11.89
N SER A 83 25.86 2.63 -11.03
CA SER A 83 27.22 2.36 -10.54
C SER A 83 27.73 0.91 -10.59
N GLN A 84 27.02 -0.09 -11.12
CA GLN A 84 27.48 -1.49 -10.96
C GLN A 84 27.40 -2.40 -12.20
N SER A 85 28.34 -3.36 -12.25
CA SER A 85 28.61 -4.30 -13.35
C SER A 85 27.49 -5.34 -13.58
N PRO A 86 27.49 -6.10 -14.70
CA PRO A 86 26.34 -6.92 -15.15
C PRO A 86 25.86 -8.00 -14.18
N VAL A 87 26.73 -8.56 -13.33
CA VAL A 87 26.34 -9.56 -12.30
C VAL A 87 25.76 -8.89 -11.06
N ALA A 88 26.18 -7.66 -10.77
CA ALA A 88 25.55 -6.82 -9.74
C ALA A 88 24.22 -6.22 -10.22
N GLN A 89 23.98 -6.12 -11.53
CA GLN A 89 22.72 -5.64 -12.10
C GLN A 89 21.53 -6.55 -11.77
N THR A 90 21.66 -7.88 -11.75
CA THR A 90 20.52 -8.77 -11.47
C THR A 90 20.07 -8.74 -10.00
N ARG A 91 20.99 -8.75 -9.03
CA ARG A 91 20.68 -8.56 -7.59
C ARG A 91 20.21 -7.15 -7.27
N SER A 92 20.74 -6.15 -7.97
CA SER A 92 20.33 -4.77 -7.76
C SER A 92 18.96 -4.48 -8.41
N GLU A 93 18.62 -5.13 -9.52
CA GLU A 93 17.27 -5.10 -10.09
C GLU A 93 16.22 -5.72 -9.17
N SER A 94 16.50 -6.86 -8.52
CA SER A 94 15.57 -7.44 -7.55
C SER A 94 15.36 -6.50 -6.37
N ASN A 95 16.43 -5.91 -5.84
CA ASN A 95 16.34 -4.93 -4.76
C ASN A 95 15.56 -3.68 -5.17
N VAL A 96 15.77 -3.17 -6.38
CA VAL A 96 15.01 -2.02 -6.91
C VAL A 96 13.53 -2.35 -7.06
N ARG A 97 13.18 -3.55 -7.52
CA ARG A 97 11.77 -3.98 -7.64
C ARG A 97 11.09 -4.11 -6.28
N THR A 98 11.79 -4.63 -5.28
CA THR A 98 11.31 -4.65 -3.90
C THR A 98 11.08 -3.22 -3.40
N VAL A 99 12.05 -2.32 -3.57
CA VAL A 99 11.93 -0.91 -3.16
C VAL A 99 10.73 -0.23 -3.83
N ILE A 100 10.53 -0.43 -5.13
CA ILE A 100 9.37 0.13 -5.85
C ILE A 100 8.07 -0.45 -5.29
N SER A 101 7.97 -1.77 -5.14
CA SER A 101 6.76 -2.41 -4.63
C SER A 101 6.43 -1.94 -3.21
N THR A 102 7.44 -1.86 -2.34
CA THR A 102 7.36 -1.30 -1.00
C THR A 102 6.89 0.15 -1.02
N LEU A 103 7.49 0.99 -1.87
CA LEU A 103 7.11 2.40 -2.00
C LEU A 103 5.65 2.57 -2.42
N TYR A 104 5.19 1.83 -3.43
CA TYR A 104 3.80 1.92 -3.88
C TYR A 104 2.84 1.32 -2.85
N PHE A 105 3.17 0.20 -2.23
CA PHE A 105 2.35 -0.37 -1.18
C PHE A 105 2.16 0.62 -0.01
N HIS A 106 3.23 1.22 0.50
CA HIS A 106 3.10 2.18 1.60
C HIS A 106 2.46 3.50 1.17
N HIS A 107 3.00 4.13 0.13
CA HIS A 107 2.55 5.45 -0.27
C HIS A 107 1.12 5.41 -0.77
N THR A 108 0.80 4.46 -1.63
CA THR A 108 -0.49 4.42 -2.31
C THR A 108 -1.56 3.81 -1.40
N ILE A 109 -1.24 2.81 -0.58
CA ILE A 109 -2.25 2.16 0.27
C ILE A 109 -2.34 2.78 1.64
N TYR A 110 -1.25 2.78 2.39
CA TYR A 110 -1.31 3.22 3.78
C TYR A 110 -1.52 4.72 3.87
N THR A 111 -0.68 5.51 3.21
CA THR A 111 -0.77 6.98 3.33
C THR A 111 -2.02 7.56 2.66
N LYS A 112 -2.53 6.95 1.57
CA LYS A 112 -3.67 7.53 0.83
C LYS A 112 -5.03 6.93 1.19
N HIS A 113 -5.11 5.64 1.49
CA HIS A 113 -6.40 5.00 1.81
C HIS A 113 -6.58 4.77 3.31
N ILE A 114 -5.62 4.12 3.97
CA ILE A 114 -5.81 3.64 5.34
C ILE A 114 -5.66 4.76 6.37
N GLU A 115 -4.58 5.54 6.29
CA GLU A 115 -4.26 6.58 7.27
C GLU A 115 -5.35 7.65 7.40
N PRO A 116 -5.93 8.20 6.31
CA PRO A 116 -7.01 9.18 6.44
C PRO A 116 -8.25 8.61 7.15
N LEU A 117 -8.59 7.35 6.90
CA LEU A 117 -9.71 6.69 7.56
C LEU A 117 -9.41 6.36 9.02
N ALA A 118 -8.18 5.90 9.31
CA ALA A 118 -7.70 5.68 10.67
C ALA A 118 -7.76 6.96 11.51
N CYS A 119 -7.30 8.10 10.96
CA CYS A 119 -7.42 9.40 11.61
C CYS A 119 -8.88 9.78 11.87
N LEU A 120 -9.79 9.50 10.92
CA LEU A 120 -11.22 9.77 11.09
C LEU A 120 -11.84 8.91 12.20
N LEU A 121 -11.55 7.61 12.24
CA LEU A 121 -11.98 6.69 13.30
C LEU A 121 -11.54 7.16 14.68
N HIS A 122 -10.27 7.55 14.80
CA HIS A 122 -9.72 8.02 16.06
C HIS A 122 -10.35 9.35 16.49
N ASN A 123 -10.36 10.34 15.59
CA ASN A 123 -10.72 11.72 15.95
C ASN A 123 -12.23 11.92 16.08
N LYS A 124 -13.04 11.30 15.21
CA LYS A 124 -14.49 11.51 15.17
C LYS A 124 -15.23 10.43 15.94
N TYR A 125 -14.88 9.17 15.71
CA TYR A 125 -15.57 8.02 16.30
C TYR A 125 -14.95 7.55 17.62
N GLN A 126 -13.90 8.22 18.10
CA GLN A 126 -13.23 7.94 19.38
C GLN A 126 -12.74 6.49 19.52
N ILE A 127 -12.44 5.84 18.39
CA ILE A 127 -11.89 4.48 18.41
C ILE A 127 -10.43 4.55 18.88
N PRO A 128 -10.01 3.73 19.86
CA PRO A 128 -8.63 3.69 20.31
C PRO A 128 -7.66 3.37 19.16
N ILE A 129 -6.55 4.11 19.09
CA ILE A 129 -5.54 3.91 18.04
C ILE A 129 -5.00 2.48 18.02
N VAL A 130 -4.92 1.83 19.18
CA VAL A 130 -4.48 0.44 19.33
C VAL A 130 -5.40 -0.55 18.62
N ASP A 131 -6.70 -0.31 18.63
CA ASP A 131 -7.69 -1.16 17.96
C ASP A 131 -7.64 -0.96 16.45
N ILE A 132 -7.46 0.29 16.01
CA ILE A 132 -7.26 0.63 14.60
C ILE A 132 -5.99 -0.05 14.05
N GLN A 133 -4.89 0.02 14.81
CA GLN A 133 -3.64 -0.67 14.48
C GLN A 133 -3.85 -2.18 14.38
N ALA A 134 -4.55 -2.78 15.35
CA ALA A 134 -4.83 -4.21 15.35
C ALA A 134 -5.62 -4.65 14.10
N ILE A 135 -6.62 -3.87 13.67
CA ILE A 135 -7.38 -4.14 12.43
C ILE A 135 -6.46 -4.21 11.22
N VAL A 136 -5.63 -3.20 11.03
CA VAL A 136 -4.72 -3.12 9.88
C VAL A 136 -3.67 -4.24 9.92
N HIS A 137 -3.14 -4.56 11.10
CA HIS A 137 -2.17 -5.63 11.28
C HIS A 137 -2.78 -7.00 11.01
N ASN A 138 -4.00 -7.24 11.51
CA ASN A 138 -4.74 -8.47 11.27
C ASN A 138 -5.08 -8.65 9.78
N SER A 139 -5.37 -7.55 9.06
CA SER A 139 -5.62 -7.59 7.61
C SER A 139 -4.42 -8.14 6.84
N LEU A 140 -3.20 -7.63 7.13
CA LEU A 140 -1.96 -8.14 6.51
C LEU A 140 -1.70 -9.60 6.89
N ASN A 141 -1.75 -9.91 8.19
CA ASN A 141 -1.42 -11.25 8.69
C ASN A 141 -2.40 -12.32 8.19
N ALA A 142 -3.69 -12.00 8.12
CA ALA A 142 -4.70 -12.88 7.55
C ALA A 142 -4.40 -13.20 6.09
N TRP A 143 -4.01 -12.19 5.30
CA TRP A 143 -3.64 -12.39 3.90
C TRP A 143 -2.39 -13.27 3.75
N LEU A 144 -1.32 -13.00 4.51
CA LEU A 144 -0.08 -13.79 4.48
C LEU A 144 -0.33 -15.26 4.85
N LYS A 145 -1.19 -15.50 5.85
CA LYS A 145 -1.58 -16.84 6.26
C LYS A 145 -2.39 -17.56 5.18
N ALA A 146 -3.33 -16.87 4.55
CA ALA A 146 -4.17 -17.44 3.49
C ALA A 146 -3.40 -17.70 2.18
N ASN A 147 -2.33 -16.94 1.93
CA ASN A 147 -1.53 -17.00 0.70
C ASN A 147 -0.09 -17.45 0.97
N SER A 148 0.10 -18.41 1.88
CA SER A 148 1.41 -18.90 2.29
C SER A 148 2.24 -19.54 1.16
N ASN A 149 1.59 -19.89 0.05
CA ASN A 149 2.22 -20.39 -1.18
C ASN A 149 2.81 -19.26 -2.06
N MET A 150 2.48 -18.00 -1.81
CA MET A 150 3.03 -16.87 -2.56
C MET A 150 4.33 -16.39 -1.91
N ASP A 151 5.46 -16.53 -2.62
CA ASP A 151 6.74 -15.96 -2.16
C ASP A 151 6.68 -14.42 -2.22
N MET A 152 6.67 -13.79 -1.04
CA MET A 152 6.68 -12.33 -0.87
C MET A 152 8.04 -11.78 -0.43
N HIS A 153 8.95 -12.61 0.08
CA HIS A 153 10.20 -12.18 0.73
C HIS A 153 11.11 -11.37 -0.20
N ASN A 154 11.06 -11.64 -1.50
CA ASN A 154 11.84 -10.93 -2.52
C ASN A 154 11.01 -9.97 -3.37
N LYS A 155 9.76 -9.67 -2.97
CA LYS A 155 8.83 -8.83 -3.75
C LYS A 155 8.44 -7.56 -3.01
N ILE A 156 8.38 -7.59 -1.69
CA ILE A 156 8.03 -6.44 -0.87
C ILE A 156 8.72 -6.51 0.48
N ASP A 157 9.05 -5.35 1.02
CA ASP A 157 9.55 -5.20 2.38
C ASP A 157 8.40 -5.12 3.38
N LEU A 158 8.31 -6.12 4.27
CA LEU A 158 7.27 -6.21 5.30
C LEU A 158 7.80 -5.86 6.71
N THR A 159 9.01 -5.29 6.82
CA THR A 159 9.59 -4.96 8.13
C THR A 159 9.01 -3.68 8.76
N GLY A 160 8.02 -3.05 8.14
CA GLY A 160 7.43 -1.78 8.59
C GLY A 160 8.24 -0.52 8.24
N ARG A 161 9.27 -0.66 7.40
CA ARG A 161 9.96 0.48 6.78
C ARG A 161 9.07 1.10 5.73
N TYR A 162 9.04 2.44 5.62
CA TYR A 162 8.19 3.10 4.63
C TYR A 162 8.81 4.32 4.02
N TYR A 163 8.38 4.61 2.79
CA TYR A 163 8.85 5.74 2.01
C TYR A 163 7.81 6.86 2.05
N GLU A 164 8.18 7.98 2.66
CA GLU A 164 7.35 9.19 2.67
C GLU A 164 7.80 10.13 1.54
N ARG A 165 6.84 10.79 0.88
CA ARG A 165 7.11 11.90 -0.04
C ARG A 165 6.37 13.15 0.40
N ASN A 166 7.01 13.91 1.29
CA ASN A 166 6.50 15.21 1.72
C ASN A 166 6.92 16.34 0.76
N LEU A 167 6.42 17.56 1.01
CA LEU A 167 6.70 18.73 0.17
C LEU A 167 8.19 19.05 0.10
N ALA A 168 8.92 18.93 1.21
CA ALA A 168 10.36 19.15 1.23
C ALA A 168 11.11 18.15 0.34
N CYS A 169 10.69 16.87 0.33
CA CYS A 169 11.24 15.87 -0.60
C CYS A 169 11.04 16.28 -2.07
N LYS A 170 9.85 16.79 -2.41
CA LYS A 170 9.56 17.25 -3.78
C LYS A 170 10.36 18.50 -4.15
N THR A 171 10.39 19.51 -3.28
CA THR A 171 10.95 20.83 -3.58
C THR A 171 12.47 20.83 -3.52
N LEU A 172 13.04 20.14 -2.52
CA LEU A 172 14.48 20.14 -2.26
C LEU A 172 15.20 18.95 -2.88
N GLN A 173 14.47 18.04 -3.54
CA GLN A 173 15.04 16.84 -4.17
C GLN A 173 15.83 15.97 -3.19
N ILE A 174 15.35 15.85 -1.95
CA ILE A 174 16.01 15.10 -0.86
C ILE A 174 15.49 13.66 -0.74
N GLY A 175 16.38 12.71 -0.47
CA GLY A 175 16.06 11.30 -0.25
C GLY A 175 16.15 10.40 -1.50
N GLN A 176 15.76 9.13 -1.38
CA GLN A 176 15.74 8.10 -2.44
C GLN A 176 14.35 7.42 -2.48
N PRO A 177 13.71 7.03 -3.62
CA PRO A 177 13.86 7.45 -5.03
C PRO A 177 12.52 7.73 -5.80
N PRO A 178 12.42 8.74 -6.68
CA PRO A 178 13.27 9.93 -6.81
C PRO A 178 12.79 10.96 -5.80
N TYR A 179 13.50 11.14 -4.68
CA TYR A 179 13.11 12.06 -3.60
C TYR A 179 11.96 11.55 -2.70
N TYR A 180 12.20 10.39 -2.07
CA TYR A 180 11.40 9.88 -0.96
C TYR A 180 12.30 9.75 0.28
N ARG A 181 11.77 9.96 1.47
CA ARG A 181 12.48 9.72 2.72
C ARG A 181 12.11 8.35 3.26
N LEU A 182 13.11 7.50 3.51
CA LEU A 182 12.92 6.26 4.25
C LEU A 182 12.73 6.60 5.73
N LEU A 183 11.62 6.15 6.29
CA LEU A 183 11.25 6.27 7.69
C LEU A 183 11.06 4.87 8.30
N LEU A 184 11.28 4.78 9.60
CA LEU A 184 11.14 3.56 10.39
C LEU A 184 9.91 3.66 11.29
N ASN A 185 9.36 2.51 11.69
CA ASN A 185 8.32 2.40 12.74
C ASN A 185 7.03 3.19 12.45
N HIS A 186 6.45 3.05 11.26
CA HIS A 186 5.13 3.64 11.00
C HIS A 186 4.08 3.02 11.93
N LYS A 187 3.32 3.85 12.64
CA LYS A 187 2.35 3.39 13.65
C LYS A 187 1.28 2.45 13.09
N LEU A 188 0.86 2.64 11.84
CA LEU A 188 -0.16 1.82 11.18
C LEU A 188 0.42 0.71 10.29
N LEU A 189 1.75 0.58 10.18
CA LEU A 189 2.33 -0.50 9.40
C LEU A 189 2.59 -1.70 10.29
N PRO A 190 1.96 -2.86 10.02
CA PRO A 190 2.38 -4.10 10.65
C PRO A 190 3.83 -4.41 10.30
N SER A 191 4.67 -4.60 11.31
CA SER A 191 5.96 -5.27 11.14
C SER A 191 5.73 -6.78 11.25
N VAL A 192 6.17 -7.52 10.23
CA VAL A 192 6.29 -8.97 10.34
C VAL A 192 7.68 -9.23 10.92
N HIS A 193 7.73 -9.67 12.18
CA HIS A 193 8.95 -10.15 12.84
C HIS A 193 9.11 -11.65 12.66
#